data_AF-A0A2D9HDS7-F1
#
_entry.id   AF-A0A2D9HDS7-F1
#
_cell.length_a   1.000
_cell.length_b   1.000
_cell.length_c   1.000
_cell.angle_alpha   90.00
_cell.angle_beta   90.00
_cell.angle_gamma   90.00
#
_symmetry.space_group_name_H-M   'P 1'
#
loop_
_entity.id
_entity.type
_entity.pdbx_description
1 polymer ?
#
loop_
_entity_poly.entity_id
_entity_poly.type
_entity_poly.pdbx_seq_one_letter_code
_entity_poly.pdbx_strand_id
1 'polypeptide(L)'
;MGNLSVWAAAAAVMLSLPAQANSVRVAVGQQRVVTRASITKAAIGDDKVADVRALSTRELLVTGVSPGRTSLTIFGSGGTEQLSVIVAAMDEQVTEREVSRVIRGLRGVRIKQVGGRLILEGKVNSVKEHRRLSLVRELFPSVINMVVLAPEVRTQVADALTSRLRQAGYTGVEASLVGPTLFLEGTVPSVDDQTKLSELVKTAGVAVENLVKVGNRRMVLIECQFVEVRKNRNDLLGVRLPLQITGKGQMN
;
A
#
# COMPACT_ATOMS: atom_id res chain seq x y z
N MET A 1 -31.99 -59.40 62.71
CA MET A 1 -30.71 -58.85 62.22
C MET A 1 -30.40 -59.61 60.93
N GLY A 2 -30.50 -59.14 59.70
CA GLY A 2 -30.63 -57.82 59.09
C GLY A 2 -29.91 -57.94 57.73
N ASN A 3 -30.50 -58.66 56.76
CA ASN A 3 -29.86 -58.99 55.49
C ASN A 3 -29.88 -57.77 54.55
N LEU A 4 -28.70 -57.29 54.19
CA LEU A 4 -28.49 -56.16 53.26
C LEU A 4 -28.71 -56.63 51.82
N SER A 5 -29.82 -56.18 51.23
CA SER A 5 -30.11 -56.29 49.80
C SER A 5 -29.23 -55.32 49.00
N VAL A 6 -28.29 -55.85 48.22
CA VAL A 6 -27.52 -55.10 47.23
C VAL A 6 -28.41 -54.89 46.00
N TRP A 7 -28.90 -53.67 45.80
CA TRP A 7 -29.55 -53.28 44.55
C TRP A 7 -28.46 -52.84 43.57
N ALA A 8 -28.23 -53.64 42.52
CA ALA A 8 -27.35 -53.29 41.42
C ALA A 8 -28.03 -52.23 40.53
N ALA A 9 -27.55 -50.99 40.60
CA ALA A 9 -27.92 -49.95 39.64
C ALA A 9 -27.21 -50.24 38.30
N ALA A 10 -27.97 -50.67 37.29
CA ALA A 10 -27.49 -50.75 35.92
C ALA A 10 -27.30 -49.32 35.36
N ALA A 11 -26.08 -48.81 35.44
CA ALA A 11 -25.68 -47.58 34.77
C ALA A 11 -25.65 -47.84 33.25
N ALA A 12 -26.70 -47.42 32.55
CA ALA A 12 -26.69 -47.34 31.09
C ALA A 12 -25.70 -46.24 30.67
N VAL A 13 -24.47 -46.63 30.35
CA VAL A 13 -23.53 -45.75 29.67
C VAL A 13 -24.05 -45.53 28.25
N MET A 14 -24.72 -44.40 28.04
CA MET A 14 -25.00 -43.89 26.70
C MET A 14 -23.67 -43.53 26.04
N LEU A 15 -23.12 -44.44 25.25
CA LEU A 15 -22.07 -44.09 24.30
C LEU A 15 -22.68 -43.12 23.27
N SER A 16 -22.39 -41.84 23.42
CA SER A 16 -22.62 -40.85 22.38
C SER A 16 -21.70 -41.18 21.21
N LEU A 17 -22.27 -41.67 20.11
CA LEU A 17 -21.57 -41.75 18.84
C LEU A 17 -21.18 -40.34 18.41
N PRO A 18 -19.94 -40.09 17.94
CA PRO A 18 -19.57 -38.80 17.41
C PRO A 18 -20.49 -38.49 16.23
N ALA A 19 -21.19 -37.35 16.30
CA ALA A 19 -21.95 -36.82 15.18
C ALA A 19 -21.01 -36.68 13.98
N GLN A 20 -21.17 -37.58 13.01
CA GLN A 20 -20.39 -37.59 11.78
C GLN A 20 -20.62 -36.24 11.11
N ALA A 21 -19.56 -35.45 10.95
CA ALA A 21 -19.66 -34.12 10.36
C ALA A 21 -20.12 -34.27 8.90
N ASN A 22 -21.45 -34.17 8.67
CA ASN A 22 -22.10 -34.23 7.37
C ASN A 22 -21.73 -33.01 6.53
N SER A 23 -20.49 -33.02 6.02
CA SER A 23 -19.95 -31.95 5.19
C SER A 23 -19.30 -32.50 3.93
N VAL A 24 -19.61 -31.87 2.80
CA VAL A 24 -19.05 -32.20 1.49
C VAL A 24 -18.05 -31.09 1.16
N ARG A 25 -16.77 -31.45 1.06
CA ARG A 25 -15.71 -30.51 0.67
C ARG A 25 -15.39 -30.67 -0.80
N VAL A 26 -15.42 -29.55 -1.53
CA VAL A 26 -15.11 -29.46 -2.97
C VAL A 26 -14.25 -28.21 -3.18
N ALA A 27 -13.39 -28.18 -4.20
CA ALA A 27 -12.67 -26.96 -4.58
C ALA A 27 -13.39 -26.26 -5.74
N VAL A 28 -13.16 -24.96 -5.93
CA VAL A 28 -13.67 -24.23 -7.12
C VAL A 28 -13.24 -24.96 -8.40
N GLY A 29 -14.18 -25.21 -9.31
CA GLY A 29 -13.96 -25.92 -10.57
C GLY A 29 -13.85 -27.44 -10.46
N GLN A 30 -13.79 -28.00 -9.24
CA GLN A 30 -13.80 -29.44 -9.01
C GLN A 30 -15.22 -29.97 -8.81
N GLN A 31 -15.39 -31.27 -9.03
CA GLN A 31 -16.66 -31.97 -8.88
C GLN A 31 -16.52 -33.15 -7.92
N ARG A 32 -17.58 -33.43 -7.16
CA ARG A 32 -17.61 -34.56 -6.24
C ARG A 32 -18.94 -35.28 -6.32
N VAL A 33 -18.89 -36.60 -6.48
CA VAL A 33 -20.08 -37.45 -6.43
C VAL A 33 -20.43 -37.76 -4.98
N VAL A 34 -21.69 -37.55 -4.63
CA VAL A 34 -22.29 -37.85 -3.33
C VAL A 34 -23.33 -38.94 -3.54
N THR A 35 -23.08 -40.12 -2.99
CA THR A 35 -23.99 -41.27 -3.09
C THR A 35 -24.90 -41.36 -1.87
N ARG A 36 -26.19 -41.60 -2.09
CA ARG A 36 -27.22 -41.81 -1.06
C ARG A 36 -28.17 -42.94 -1.45
N ALA A 37 -28.88 -43.47 -0.45
CA ALA A 37 -29.75 -44.64 -0.63
C ALA A 37 -30.96 -44.36 -1.54
N SER A 38 -31.54 -43.16 -1.46
CA SER A 38 -32.71 -42.73 -2.22
C SER A 38 -32.70 -41.22 -2.41
N ILE A 39 -32.78 -40.76 -3.65
CA ILE A 39 -32.76 -39.36 -4.04
C ILE A 39 -33.93 -39.11 -4.98
N THR A 40 -34.90 -38.33 -4.50
CA THR A 40 -36.05 -37.86 -5.27
C THR A 40 -35.79 -36.45 -5.78
N LYS A 41 -35.15 -35.60 -4.96
CA LYS A 41 -34.84 -34.21 -5.30
C LYS A 41 -33.62 -33.74 -4.52
N ALA A 42 -32.88 -32.78 -5.06
CA ALA A 42 -31.83 -32.05 -4.35
C ALA A 42 -32.03 -30.54 -4.52
N ALA A 43 -31.59 -29.77 -3.53
CA ALA A 43 -31.59 -28.32 -3.55
C ALA A 43 -30.30 -27.79 -2.93
N ILE A 44 -29.72 -26.77 -3.55
CA ILE A 44 -28.58 -26.02 -2.99
C ILE A 44 -29.09 -24.68 -2.47
N GLY A 45 -28.54 -24.22 -1.35
CA GLY A 45 -28.96 -22.95 -0.74
C GLY A 45 -28.53 -21.73 -1.55
N ASP A 46 -27.25 -21.71 -1.94
CA ASP A 46 -26.61 -20.68 -2.77
C ASP A 46 -25.91 -21.35 -3.95
N ASP A 47 -26.44 -21.11 -5.15
CA ASP A 47 -25.98 -21.64 -6.44
C ASP A 47 -24.75 -20.92 -6.99
N LYS A 48 -24.43 -19.73 -6.47
CA LYS A 48 -23.18 -19.00 -6.79
C LYS A 48 -21.98 -19.63 -6.12
N VAL A 49 -22.18 -20.35 -5.01
CA VAL A 49 -21.13 -21.04 -4.25
C VAL A 49 -20.91 -22.44 -4.80
N ALA A 50 -21.97 -23.23 -4.97
CA ALA A 50 -21.88 -24.59 -5.52
C ALA A 50 -23.11 -24.92 -6.35
N ASP A 51 -22.95 -25.78 -7.34
CA ASP A 51 -24.06 -26.32 -8.13
C ASP A 51 -24.26 -27.81 -7.80
N VAL A 52 -25.50 -28.30 -7.92
CA VAL A 52 -25.84 -29.70 -7.69
C VAL A 52 -26.69 -30.26 -8.83
N ARG A 53 -26.27 -31.41 -9.36
CA ARG A 53 -26.97 -32.12 -10.41
C ARG A 53 -27.20 -33.58 -10.02
N ALA A 54 -28.44 -34.05 -10.18
CA ALA A 54 -28.72 -35.48 -10.02
C ALA A 54 -28.22 -36.26 -11.23
N LEU A 55 -27.35 -37.25 -10.99
CA LEU A 55 -26.88 -38.19 -12.00
C LEU A 55 -27.80 -39.40 -12.08
N SER A 56 -28.31 -39.85 -10.93
CA SER A 56 -29.24 -40.96 -10.80
C SER A 56 -30.12 -40.80 -9.55
N THR A 57 -30.99 -41.77 -9.27
CA THR A 57 -31.78 -41.83 -8.02
C THR A 57 -30.94 -42.12 -6.77
N ARG A 58 -29.61 -42.26 -6.92
CA ARG A 58 -28.68 -42.55 -5.82
C ARG A 58 -27.43 -41.67 -5.83
N GLU A 59 -27.19 -40.88 -6.86
CA GLU A 59 -25.95 -40.12 -7.01
C GLU A 59 -26.24 -38.66 -7.37
N LEU A 60 -25.59 -37.76 -6.64
CA LEU A 60 -25.56 -36.32 -6.91
C LEU A 60 -24.14 -35.90 -7.26
N LEU A 61 -23.99 -35.11 -8.30
CA LEU A 61 -22.78 -34.40 -8.64
C LEU A 61 -22.83 -33.02 -7.99
N VAL A 62 -21.87 -32.73 -7.11
CA VAL A 62 -21.70 -31.41 -6.50
C VAL A 62 -20.49 -30.73 -7.14
N THR A 63 -20.69 -29.55 -7.72
CA THR A 63 -19.66 -28.77 -8.41
C THR A 63 -19.35 -27.51 -7.61
N GLY A 64 -18.08 -27.23 -7.33
CA GLY A 64 -17.68 -25.97 -6.70
C GLY A 64 -17.67 -24.82 -7.71
N VAL A 65 -18.42 -23.75 -7.46
CA VAL A 65 -18.51 -22.57 -8.35
C VAL A 65 -17.66 -21.42 -7.80
N SER A 66 -17.89 -21.01 -6.56
CA SER A 66 -17.15 -19.92 -5.89
C SER A 66 -16.78 -20.29 -4.46
N PRO A 67 -15.70 -19.72 -3.89
CA PRO A 67 -15.31 -20.00 -2.51
C PRO A 67 -16.41 -19.60 -1.53
N GLY A 68 -16.77 -20.50 -0.60
CA GLY A 68 -17.84 -20.23 0.35
C GLY A 68 -18.39 -21.46 1.05
N ARG A 69 -19.46 -21.27 1.83
CA ARG A 69 -20.22 -22.35 2.44
C ARG A 69 -21.67 -22.23 2.01
N THR A 70 -22.26 -23.34 1.61
CA THR A 70 -23.67 -23.44 1.22
C THR A 70 -24.26 -24.73 1.78
N SER A 71 -25.59 -24.80 1.88
CA SER A 71 -26.27 -26.00 2.36
C SER A 71 -26.83 -26.80 1.20
N LEU A 72 -26.54 -28.10 1.17
CA LEU A 72 -27.15 -29.06 0.26
C LEU A 72 -28.26 -29.81 1.01
N THR A 73 -29.48 -29.74 0.50
CA THR A 73 -30.62 -30.48 1.01
C THR A 73 -30.98 -31.59 0.04
N ILE A 74 -30.99 -32.82 0.51
CA ILE A 74 -31.32 -34.02 -0.26
C ILE A 74 -32.66 -34.55 0.24
N PHE A 75 -33.63 -34.68 -0.66
CA PHE A 75 -34.94 -35.26 -0.39
C PHE A 75 -34.96 -36.69 -0.92
N GLY A 76 -35.24 -37.65 -0.05
CA GLY A 76 -35.39 -39.06 -0.40
C GLY A 76 -36.64 -39.68 0.20
N SER A 77 -36.88 -40.95 -0.11
CA SER A 77 -38.00 -41.71 0.47
C SER A 77 -37.89 -41.92 1.98
N GLY A 78 -36.68 -41.82 2.55
CA GLY A 78 -36.41 -41.95 3.98
C GLY A 78 -36.44 -40.63 4.76
N GLY A 79 -36.78 -39.52 4.11
CA GLY A 79 -36.78 -38.18 4.72
C GLY A 79 -35.84 -37.19 4.03
N THR A 80 -35.62 -36.06 4.70
CA THR A 80 -34.77 -34.97 4.20
C THR A 80 -33.45 -34.95 4.97
N GLU A 81 -32.33 -34.98 4.24
CA GLU A 81 -30.97 -34.86 4.79
C GLU A 81 -30.39 -33.50 4.41
N GLN A 82 -29.81 -32.78 5.37
CA GLN A 82 -29.10 -31.53 5.12
C GLN A 82 -27.60 -31.70 5.36
N LEU A 83 -26.80 -31.28 4.39
CA LEU A 83 -25.35 -31.35 4.36
C LEU A 83 -24.77 -29.95 4.21
N SER A 84 -23.61 -29.70 4.82
CA SER A 84 -22.86 -28.46 4.56
C SER A 84 -21.87 -28.68 3.43
N VAL A 85 -22.03 -27.95 2.32
CA VAL A 85 -21.05 -27.93 1.23
C VAL A 85 -20.07 -26.79 1.50
N ILE A 86 -18.79 -27.14 1.61
CA ILE A 86 -17.70 -26.19 1.80
C ILE A 86 -16.92 -26.17 0.50
N VAL A 87 -17.02 -25.06 -0.23
CA VAL A 87 -16.22 -24.82 -1.42
C VAL A 87 -14.99 -24.05 -1.01
N ALA A 88 -13.85 -24.75 -0.97
CA ALA A 88 -12.58 -24.08 -0.81
C ALA A 88 -12.26 -23.35 -2.12
N ALA A 89 -11.70 -22.15 -2.03
CA ALA A 89 -10.94 -21.64 -3.15
C ALA A 89 -9.93 -22.72 -3.54
N MET A 90 -9.71 -22.94 -4.84
CA MET A 90 -8.40 -23.41 -5.24
C MET A 90 -7.44 -22.27 -4.88
N ASP A 91 -7.03 -22.21 -3.61
CA ASP A 91 -5.74 -21.68 -3.28
C ASP A 91 -4.81 -22.61 -4.06
N GLU A 92 -4.36 -22.16 -5.22
CA GLU A 92 -3.04 -22.53 -5.67
C GLU A 92 -2.15 -22.18 -4.49
N GLN A 93 -1.89 -23.16 -3.63
CA GLN A 93 -1.15 -22.92 -2.41
C GLN A 93 0.19 -22.39 -2.87
N VAL A 94 0.35 -21.07 -2.72
CA VAL A 94 1.53 -20.37 -3.17
C VAL A 94 2.67 -21.03 -2.44
N THR A 95 3.44 -21.80 -3.19
CA THR A 95 4.43 -22.67 -2.60
C THR A 95 5.70 -21.85 -2.40
N GLU A 96 6.51 -22.19 -1.41
CA GLU A 96 7.82 -21.55 -1.21
C GLU A 96 8.66 -21.54 -2.51
N ARG A 97 8.53 -22.58 -3.35
CA ARG A 97 9.16 -22.71 -4.67
C ARG A 97 8.74 -21.65 -5.69
N GLU A 98 7.53 -21.13 -5.61
CA GLU A 98 7.04 -20.06 -6.50
C GLU A 98 7.54 -18.71 -6.03
N VAL A 99 7.37 -18.43 -4.74
CA VAL A 99 7.85 -17.18 -4.15
C VAL A 99 9.37 -17.06 -4.28
N SER A 100 10.11 -18.13 -4.00
CA SER A 100 11.58 -18.19 -4.13
C SER A 100 12.07 -17.89 -5.54
N ARG A 101 11.33 -18.28 -6.60
CA ARG A 101 11.66 -17.90 -7.98
C ARG A 101 11.55 -16.40 -8.20
N VAL A 102 10.53 -15.76 -7.65
CA VAL A 102 10.29 -14.32 -7.82
C VAL A 102 11.27 -13.48 -6.99
N ILE A 103 11.59 -13.91 -5.77
CA ILE A 103 12.57 -13.24 -4.91
C ILE A 103 14.03 -13.64 -5.21
N ARG A 104 14.27 -14.47 -6.24
CA ARG A 104 15.62 -14.91 -6.62
C ARG A 104 16.49 -13.69 -6.91
N GLY A 105 17.56 -13.54 -6.12
CA GLY A 105 18.48 -12.39 -6.17
C GLY A 105 18.45 -11.50 -4.93
N LEU A 106 17.41 -11.59 -4.09
CA LEU A 106 17.33 -10.85 -2.83
C LEU A 106 18.03 -11.62 -1.71
N ARG A 107 19.36 -11.46 -1.59
CA ARG A 107 20.19 -12.21 -0.60
C ARG A 107 19.78 -11.98 0.86
N GLY A 108 19.18 -10.82 1.15
CA GLY A 108 18.78 -10.44 2.51
C GLY A 108 17.38 -10.89 2.92
N VAL A 109 16.64 -11.59 2.05
CA VAL A 109 15.24 -11.99 2.27
C VAL A 109 15.14 -13.51 2.39
N ARG A 110 14.43 -13.97 3.42
CA ARG A 110 14.12 -15.39 3.65
C ARG A 110 12.62 -15.60 3.68
N ILE A 111 12.19 -16.79 3.25
CA ILE A 111 10.80 -17.22 3.32
C ILE A 111 10.64 -18.13 4.53
N LYS A 112 9.59 -17.94 5.31
CA LYS A 112 9.23 -18.80 6.44
C LYS A 112 7.75 -19.16 6.35
N GLN A 113 7.42 -20.43 6.51
CA GLN A 113 6.03 -20.87 6.54
C GLN A 113 5.52 -20.89 7.99
N VAL A 114 4.42 -20.19 8.26
CA VAL A 114 3.79 -20.13 9.59
C VAL A 114 2.28 -20.25 9.41
N GLY A 115 1.66 -21.29 9.99
CA GLY A 115 0.21 -21.47 9.99
C GLY A 115 -0.42 -21.55 8.58
N GLY A 116 0.30 -22.14 7.61
CA GLY A 116 -0.16 -22.26 6.22
C GLY A 116 0.07 -20.99 5.37
N ARG A 117 0.65 -19.93 5.92
CA ARG A 117 1.03 -18.72 5.17
C ARG A 117 2.54 -18.63 5.01
N LEU A 118 2.98 -17.99 3.93
CA LEU A 118 4.39 -17.65 3.72
C LEU A 118 4.66 -16.24 4.23
N ILE A 119 5.74 -16.09 5.00
CA ILE A 119 6.20 -14.82 5.54
C ILE A 119 7.58 -14.53 4.95
N LEU A 120 7.74 -13.33 4.40
CA LEU A 120 9.03 -12.80 3.95
C LEU A 120 9.66 -12.01 5.09
N GLU A 121 10.80 -12.48 5.59
CA GLU A 121 11.54 -11.82 6.67
C GLU A 121 12.95 -11.47 6.19
N GLY A 122 13.47 -10.34 6.66
CA GLY A 122 14.86 -9.97 6.37
C GLY A 122 15.11 -8.47 6.30
N LYS A 123 16.31 -8.14 5.82
CA LYS A 123 16.74 -6.76 5.60
C LYS A 123 17.23 -6.62 4.17
N VAL A 124 16.80 -5.57 3.48
CA VAL A 124 17.26 -5.25 2.13
C VAL A 124 18.18 -4.04 2.14
N ASN A 125 19.13 -4.04 1.20
CA ASN A 125 20.18 -3.02 1.13
C ASN A 125 19.89 -1.95 0.07
N SER A 126 18.72 -2.03 -0.58
CA SER A 126 18.32 -1.12 -1.64
C SER A 126 16.83 -0.80 -1.58
N VAL A 127 16.50 0.48 -1.85
CA VAL A 127 15.11 0.92 -2.00
C VAL A 127 14.43 0.22 -3.18
N LYS A 128 15.18 -0.11 -4.25
CA LYS A 128 14.66 -0.86 -5.42
C LYS A 128 14.26 -2.29 -5.04
N GLU A 129 15.07 -2.95 -4.23
CA GLU A 129 14.77 -4.30 -3.70
C GLU A 129 13.52 -4.27 -2.83
N HIS A 130 13.42 -3.26 -1.95
CA HIS A 130 12.24 -3.08 -1.11
C HIS A 130 10.97 -2.87 -1.94
N ARG A 131 11.03 -2.05 -2.99
CA ARG A 131 9.89 -1.82 -3.90
C ARG A 131 9.49 -3.09 -4.65
N ARG A 132 10.46 -3.92 -5.07
CA ARG A 132 10.17 -5.21 -5.73
C ARG A 132 9.37 -6.13 -4.82
N LEU A 133 9.62 -6.12 -3.51
CA LEU A 133 8.86 -6.93 -2.54
C LEU A 133 7.40 -6.48 -2.39
N SER A 134 7.09 -5.21 -2.63
CA SER A 134 5.70 -4.74 -2.69
C SER A 134 4.94 -5.37 -3.87
N LEU A 135 5.59 -5.49 -5.03
CA LEU A 135 5.01 -6.17 -6.19
C LEU A 135 4.78 -7.67 -5.93
N VAL A 136 5.65 -8.31 -5.14
CA VAL A 136 5.44 -9.72 -4.72
C VAL A 136 4.16 -9.87 -3.91
N ARG A 137 3.85 -8.91 -3.03
CA ARG A 137 2.60 -8.90 -2.26
C ARG A 137 1.36 -8.69 -3.14
N GLU A 138 1.47 -7.89 -4.20
CA GLU A 138 0.38 -7.71 -5.18
C GLU A 138 0.12 -8.99 -5.97
N LEU A 139 1.17 -9.72 -6.37
CA LEU A 139 1.07 -10.98 -7.10
C LEU A 139 0.61 -12.15 -6.22
N PHE A 140 1.02 -12.17 -4.95
CA PHE A 140 0.70 -13.24 -4.01
C PHE A 140 0.09 -12.67 -2.72
N PRO A 141 -1.24 -12.46 -2.69
CA PRO A 141 -1.92 -11.85 -1.53
C PRO A 141 -1.82 -12.66 -0.24
N SER A 142 -1.59 -13.98 -0.34
CA SER A 142 -1.41 -14.90 0.79
C SER A 142 -0.04 -14.79 1.47
N VAL A 143 0.91 -14.08 0.86
CA VAL A 143 2.26 -13.87 1.37
C VAL A 143 2.33 -12.61 2.23
N ILE A 144 2.81 -12.74 3.46
CA ILE A 144 3.00 -11.63 4.38
C ILE A 144 4.42 -11.07 4.21
N ASN A 145 4.55 -9.80 3.88
CA ASN A 145 5.85 -9.13 3.78
C ASN A 145 6.21 -8.41 5.10
N MET A 146 7.29 -8.83 5.75
CA MET A 146 7.86 -8.22 6.97
C MET A 146 9.31 -7.75 6.76
N VAL A 147 9.74 -7.57 5.51
CA VAL A 147 11.11 -7.14 5.19
C VAL A 147 11.28 -5.66 5.47
N VAL A 148 12.39 -5.29 6.11
CA VAL A 148 12.71 -3.91 6.49
C VAL A 148 13.92 -3.40 5.71
N LEU A 149 13.97 -2.10 5.42
CA LEU A 149 15.16 -1.47 4.84
C LEU A 149 16.25 -1.30 5.91
N ALA A 150 17.48 -1.71 5.60
CA ALA A 150 18.59 -1.59 6.54
C ALA A 150 18.85 -0.11 6.94
N PRO A 151 19.10 0.18 8.23
CA PRO A 151 19.29 1.57 8.71
C PRO A 151 20.36 2.34 7.96
N GLU A 152 21.46 1.67 7.60
CA GLU A 152 22.62 2.24 6.92
C GLU A 152 22.26 2.74 5.52
N VAL A 153 21.31 2.08 4.86
CA VAL A 153 20.83 2.48 3.53
C VAL A 153 20.01 3.76 3.63
N ARG A 154 19.25 3.93 4.71
CA ARG A 154 18.43 5.13 4.89
C ARG A 154 19.29 6.38 4.95
N THR A 155 20.35 6.34 5.73
CA THR A 155 21.31 7.45 5.84
C THR A 155 22.09 7.62 4.54
N GLN A 156 22.63 6.55 3.97
CA GLN A 156 23.41 6.63 2.72
C GLN A 156 22.62 7.21 1.54
N VAL A 157 21.36 6.80 1.36
CA VAL A 157 20.52 7.31 0.26
C VAL A 157 20.17 8.78 0.47
N ALA A 158 19.81 9.17 1.71
CA ALA A 158 19.56 10.54 2.09
C ALA A 158 20.81 11.44 1.89
N ASP A 159 21.97 10.98 2.36
CA ASP A 159 23.23 11.70 2.27
C ASP A 159 23.72 11.83 0.82
N ALA A 160 23.57 10.77 0.03
CA ALA A 160 23.95 10.78 -1.39
C ALA A 160 23.10 11.77 -2.19
N LEU A 161 21.79 11.85 -1.93
CA LEU A 161 20.94 12.82 -2.60
C LEU A 161 21.21 14.25 -2.12
N THR A 162 21.36 14.44 -0.81
CA THR A 162 21.72 15.75 -0.23
C THR A 162 23.04 16.26 -0.81
N SER A 163 24.03 15.38 -0.97
CA SER A 163 25.32 15.73 -1.58
C SER A 163 25.18 16.15 -3.04
N ARG A 164 24.34 15.45 -3.82
CA ARG A 164 24.05 15.82 -5.21
C ARG A 164 23.32 17.16 -5.32
N LEU A 165 22.37 17.42 -4.42
CA LEU A 165 21.63 18.69 -4.36
C LEU A 165 22.56 19.86 -4.00
N ARG A 166 23.47 19.67 -3.04
CA ARG A 166 24.51 20.65 -2.71
C ARG A 166 25.43 20.95 -3.89
N GLN A 167 25.87 19.92 -4.63
CA GLN A 167 26.66 20.09 -5.86
C GLN A 167 25.90 20.86 -6.95
N ALA A 168 24.57 20.70 -7.01
CA ALA A 168 23.70 21.45 -7.92
C ALA A 168 23.41 22.90 -7.45
N GLY A 169 23.96 23.32 -6.30
CA GLY A 169 23.77 24.67 -5.75
C GLY A 169 22.60 24.82 -4.77
N TYR A 170 21.87 23.74 -4.48
CA TYR A 170 20.76 23.72 -3.52
C TYR A 170 21.27 23.37 -2.12
N THR A 171 21.94 24.32 -1.47
CA THR A 171 22.53 24.12 -0.12
C THR A 171 21.51 24.13 1.02
N GLY A 172 20.35 24.74 0.80
CA GLY A 172 19.25 24.84 1.78
C GLY A 172 18.23 23.71 1.71
N VAL A 173 18.52 22.63 0.97
CA VAL A 173 17.63 21.47 0.81
C VAL A 173 18.31 20.21 1.33
N GLU A 174 17.60 19.47 2.16
CA GLU A 174 18.04 18.20 2.74
C GLU A 174 17.06 17.08 2.40
N ALA A 175 17.62 15.89 2.19
CA ALA A 175 16.86 14.68 1.92
C ALA A 175 16.75 13.83 3.19
N SER A 176 15.57 13.29 3.45
CA SER A 176 15.31 12.33 4.54
C SER A 176 14.51 11.15 4.01
N LEU A 177 14.92 9.91 4.35
CA LEU A 177 14.20 8.71 3.91
C LEU A 177 13.30 8.20 5.04
N VAL A 178 11.98 8.28 4.84
CA VAL A 178 10.97 7.77 5.79
C VAL A 178 10.25 6.59 5.14
N GLY A 179 10.48 5.39 5.68
CA GLY A 179 10.01 4.15 5.06
C GLY A 179 10.66 3.93 3.69
N PRO A 180 9.88 3.75 2.61
CA PRO A 180 10.40 3.66 1.23
C PRO A 180 10.43 5.00 0.48
N THR A 181 9.87 6.05 1.06
CA THR A 181 9.66 7.37 0.43
C THR A 181 10.71 8.35 0.90
N LEU A 182 11.28 9.08 -0.05
CA LEU A 182 12.27 10.10 0.22
C LEU A 182 11.57 11.45 0.29
N PHE A 183 11.87 12.23 1.31
CA PHE A 183 11.32 13.55 1.55
C PHE A 183 12.41 14.59 1.34
N LEU A 184 12.07 15.67 0.66
CA LEU A 184 12.95 16.82 0.49
C LEU A 184 12.41 17.99 1.28
N GLU A 185 13.19 18.44 2.24
CA GLU A 185 12.83 19.54 3.12
C GLU A 185 13.83 20.68 2.95
N GLY A 186 13.36 21.91 3.14
CA GLY A 186 14.24 23.07 3.09
C GLY A 186 13.65 24.27 2.39
N THR A 187 14.53 25.21 2.03
CA THR A 187 14.15 26.47 1.39
C THR A 187 14.92 26.66 0.09
N VAL A 188 14.23 27.05 -0.97
CA VAL A 188 14.80 27.32 -2.29
C VAL A 188 14.60 28.81 -2.66
N PRO A 189 15.55 29.46 -3.37
CA PRO A 189 15.54 30.91 -3.50
C PRO A 189 14.51 31.48 -4.49
N SER A 190 13.97 30.66 -5.38
CA SER A 190 13.04 31.06 -6.44
C SER A 190 12.02 29.95 -6.73
N VAL A 191 10.87 30.31 -7.29
CA VAL A 191 9.87 29.36 -7.80
C VAL A 191 10.43 28.55 -8.97
N ASP A 192 11.26 29.16 -9.81
CA ASP A 192 11.90 28.48 -10.96
C ASP A 192 12.82 27.35 -10.49
N ASP A 193 13.54 27.58 -9.39
CA ASP A 193 14.43 26.59 -8.79
C ASP A 193 13.64 25.43 -8.16
N GLN A 194 12.47 25.70 -7.60
CA GLN A 194 11.58 24.67 -7.08
C GLN A 194 11.08 23.74 -8.21
N THR A 195 10.80 24.31 -9.39
CA THR A 195 10.36 23.55 -10.56
C THR A 195 11.47 22.65 -11.09
N LYS A 196 12.68 23.20 -11.27
CA LYS A 196 13.87 22.42 -11.67
C LYS A 196 14.17 21.29 -10.69
N LEU A 197 14.10 21.59 -9.39
CA LEU A 197 14.30 20.59 -8.35
C LEU A 197 13.28 19.47 -8.42
N SER A 198 11.99 19.79 -8.67
CA SER A 198 10.95 18.77 -8.87
C SER A 198 11.23 17.84 -10.06
N GLU A 199 11.83 18.35 -11.13
CA GLU A 199 12.14 17.60 -12.35
C GLU A 199 13.36 16.68 -12.18
N LEU A 200 14.42 17.19 -11.52
CA LEU A 200 15.57 16.39 -11.12
C LEU A 200 15.16 15.19 -10.25
N VAL A 201 14.18 15.43 -9.39
CA VAL A 201 13.67 14.45 -8.43
C VAL A 201 12.82 13.37 -9.10
N LYS A 202 11.98 13.72 -10.07
CA LYS A 202 11.24 12.73 -10.88
C LYS A 202 12.16 11.75 -11.59
N THR A 203 13.36 12.20 -11.96
CA THR A 203 14.37 11.39 -12.66
C THR A 203 15.10 10.41 -11.72
N ALA A 204 15.00 10.59 -10.39
CA ALA A 204 15.73 9.77 -9.41
C ALA A 204 15.25 8.30 -9.34
N GLY A 205 14.09 7.97 -9.94
CA GLY A 205 13.57 6.59 -10.01
C GLY A 205 13.12 6.01 -8.66
N VAL A 206 13.04 6.86 -7.64
CA VAL A 206 12.54 6.57 -6.29
C VAL A 206 11.33 7.46 -6.04
N ALA A 207 10.37 7.00 -5.23
CA ALA A 207 9.25 7.86 -4.83
C ALA A 207 9.79 8.97 -3.93
N VAL A 208 9.72 10.21 -4.40
CA VAL A 208 10.21 11.37 -3.68
C VAL A 208 9.10 12.40 -3.56
N GLU A 209 8.85 12.83 -2.34
CA GLU A 209 7.91 13.90 -1.99
C GLU A 209 8.68 15.19 -1.76
N ASN A 210 8.28 16.26 -2.44
CA ASN A 210 8.93 17.56 -2.34
C ASN A 210 8.16 18.47 -1.38
N LEU A 211 8.75 18.77 -0.22
CA LEU A 211 8.20 19.66 0.81
C LEU A 211 8.99 20.98 0.91
N VAL A 212 9.78 21.29 -0.11
CA VAL A 212 10.62 22.49 -0.16
C VAL A 212 9.76 23.75 -0.29
N LYS A 213 10.09 24.76 0.51
CA LYS A 213 9.42 26.07 0.51
C LYS A 213 10.22 27.08 -0.30
N VAL A 214 9.53 28.02 -0.96
CA VAL A 214 10.20 29.13 -1.64
C VAL A 214 10.51 30.20 -0.62
N GLY A 215 11.79 30.54 -0.49
CA GLY A 215 12.25 31.62 0.36
C GLY A 215 11.86 32.95 -0.25
N ASN A 216 11.14 33.78 0.50
CA ASN A 216 10.80 35.13 0.08
C ASN A 216 12.07 36.00 0.08
N ARG A 217 12.70 36.19 -1.07
CA ARG A 217 13.55 37.36 -1.28
C ARG A 217 12.62 38.58 -1.29
N ARG A 218 12.77 39.46 -0.31
CA ARG A 218 12.22 40.82 -0.41
C ARG A 218 12.85 41.45 -1.64
N MET A 219 12.05 41.62 -2.69
CA MET A 219 12.47 42.34 -3.88
C MET A 219 12.58 43.82 -3.49
N VAL A 220 13.79 44.36 -3.50
CA VAL A 220 14.01 45.79 -3.30
C VAL A 220 14.03 46.42 -4.69
N LEU A 221 12.97 47.15 -5.02
CA LEU A 221 12.92 47.97 -6.24
C LEU A 221 13.94 49.11 -6.08
N ILE A 222 14.97 49.11 -6.91
CA ILE A 222 15.89 50.25 -7.02
C ILE A 222 15.57 50.97 -8.33
N GLU A 223 14.82 52.06 -8.23
CA GLU A 223 14.70 53.01 -9.33
C GLU A 223 15.98 53.84 -9.41
N CYS A 224 16.83 53.57 -10.39
CA CYS A 224 17.94 54.45 -10.75
C CYS A 224 17.44 55.51 -11.75
N GLN A 225 17.30 56.75 -11.30
CA GLN A 225 17.14 57.91 -12.17
C GLN A 225 18.53 58.43 -12.57
N PHE A 226 18.85 58.34 -13.85
CA PHE A 226 20.07 58.92 -14.40
C PHE A 226 19.84 60.39 -14.74
N VAL A 227 20.54 61.28 -14.05
CA VAL A 227 20.61 62.71 -14.42
C VAL A 227 22.00 62.99 -14.97
N GLU A 228 22.10 63.25 -16.27
CA GLU A 228 23.33 63.70 -16.91
C GLU A 228 23.53 65.19 -16.63
N VAL A 229 24.46 65.54 -15.73
CA VAL A 229 24.87 66.93 -15.52
C VAL A 229 25.98 67.26 -16.50
N ARG A 230 25.62 67.90 -17.62
CA ARG A 230 26.59 68.50 -18.53
C ARG A 230 27.16 69.76 -17.89
N LYS A 231 28.41 69.68 -17.44
CA LYS A 231 29.13 70.84 -16.89
C LYS A 231 29.78 71.64 -18.03
N ASN A 232 28.98 72.41 -18.76
CA ASN A 232 29.54 73.50 -19.55
C ASN A 232 29.83 74.69 -18.60
N ARG A 233 31.08 75.17 -18.60
CA ARG A 233 31.44 76.47 -18.01
C ARG A 233 30.69 77.55 -18.81
N ASN A 234 29.47 77.90 -18.39
CA ASN A 234 28.95 79.28 -18.36
C ASN A 234 27.44 79.46 -18.11
N ASP A 235 26.63 78.42 -17.93
CA ASP A 235 25.18 78.68 -17.80
C ASP A 235 24.74 79.03 -16.37
N LEU A 236 24.41 80.32 -16.25
CA LEU A 236 23.67 81.02 -15.22
C LEU A 236 22.56 80.16 -14.58
N LEU A 237 22.74 79.86 -13.30
CA LEU A 237 21.66 79.43 -12.41
C LEU A 237 20.59 80.52 -12.40
N GLY A 238 19.44 80.21 -12.99
CA GLY A 238 18.29 81.07 -13.06
C GLY A 238 17.81 81.47 -11.67
N VAL A 239 18.08 82.71 -11.29
CA VAL A 239 17.30 83.45 -10.30
C VAL A 239 16.50 84.49 -11.07
N ARG A 240 15.19 84.28 -11.23
CA ARG A 240 14.28 85.35 -11.65
C ARG A 240 14.03 86.26 -10.46
N LEU A 241 14.76 87.36 -10.38
CA LEU A 241 14.43 88.47 -9.49
C LEU A 241 13.32 89.32 -10.14
N PRO A 242 12.30 89.74 -9.38
CA PRO A 242 11.22 90.56 -9.93
C PRO A 242 11.76 91.93 -10.36
N LEU A 243 11.65 92.22 -11.66
CA LEU A 243 11.95 93.53 -12.23
C LEU A 243 10.80 94.48 -11.94
N GLN A 244 10.85 95.15 -10.78
CA GLN A 244 10.43 96.55 -10.61
C GLN A 244 10.73 97.01 -9.18
N ILE A 245 11.91 97.59 -8.97
CA ILE A 245 12.17 98.50 -7.85
C ILE A 245 12.38 99.88 -8.48
N THR A 246 11.34 100.70 -8.44
CA THR A 246 11.44 102.13 -8.79
C THR A 246 11.84 102.89 -7.53
N GLY A 247 13.10 103.24 -7.41
CA GLY A 247 13.59 104.20 -6.42
C GLY A 247 13.71 105.58 -7.06
N LYS A 248 12.87 106.54 -6.64
CA LYS A 248 13.11 107.96 -6.93
C LYS A 248 14.09 108.50 -5.89
N GLY A 249 15.29 108.87 -6.32
CA GLY A 249 16.19 109.71 -5.54
C GLY A 249 15.94 111.18 -5.87
N GLN A 250 15.62 112.01 -4.87
CA GLN A 250 15.84 113.45 -4.94
C GLN A 250 17.03 113.77 -4.04
N MET A 251 18.01 114.49 -4.58
CA MET A 251 19.09 115.10 -3.80
C MET A 251 18.72 116.57 -3.50
N ASN A 252 18.98 116.93 -2.24
CA ASN A 252 18.80 118.20 -1.52
C ASN A 252 17.38 118.56 -1.07
#